data_AF-A0A7V2CXP1-F1
#
_entry.id   AF-A0A7V2CXP1-F1
#
_cell.length_a   1.000
_cell.length_b   1.000
_cell.length_c   1.000
_cell.angle_alpha   90.00
_cell.angle_beta   90.00
_cell.angle_gamma   90.00
#
_symmetry.space_group_name_H-M   'P 1'
#
loop_
_entity.id
_entity.type
_entity.pdbx_description
1 polymer ?
#
loop_
_entity_poly.entity_id
_entity_poly.type
_entity_poly.pdbx_seq_one_letter_code
_entity_poly.pdbx_strand_id
1 'polypeptide(L)'
;MTSAGTAIDANSLTSITTPATPSSYTVNGVTYNFGQDVNRLVSGFDVGGTTYSPIADATAFRLQRNTGGNYADPNRTVVWYDQVSSNGTTYNLRADYAPNMETALLGRNFYHGTDNVFSNQGDTAGNPPSGGNNNNVERADYLIPTGLTPTQPNQLNFGLLLLERNGNDNVGIAAIRTLDNLGNPTAYYDPHLVSTTLGQWGNTGIGVTTPVLNSGATGATPANPGVTTTVSGQNIYGSFVSLTDLGLNVGDTFYGYSLFAVDTYNLVSGSGDPSNLVNFLNTAYFPTNTTNSGTAGGGLDLIAGGVFFQDGTDNSGFNGGFAIPEPSQFVAVFMALCASIAPLSRRRQRLVLARA
;
A
#
# COMPACT_ATOMS: atom_id res chain seq x y z
N MET A 1 -21.64 -14.79 6.48
CA MET A 1 -20.53 -13.86 6.24
C MET A 1 -19.26 -14.68 6.17
N THR A 2 -18.65 -14.78 4.99
CA THR A 2 -17.31 -15.35 4.83
C THR A 2 -16.32 -14.23 5.10
N SER A 3 -15.72 -14.22 6.30
CA SER A 3 -14.62 -13.31 6.62
C SER A 3 -13.36 -13.77 5.90
N ALA A 4 -12.59 -12.82 5.35
CA ALA A 4 -11.23 -13.05 4.90
C ALA A 4 -10.28 -12.35 5.85
N GLY A 5 -9.05 -12.84 5.95
CA GLY A 5 -8.02 -12.20 6.76
C GLY A 5 -7.69 -12.96 8.03
N THR A 6 -6.40 -13.08 8.31
CA THR A 6 -5.86 -13.57 9.57
C THR A 6 -4.92 -12.49 10.12
N ALA A 7 -5.05 -12.17 11.41
CA ALA A 7 -4.10 -11.27 12.05
C ALA A 7 -2.68 -11.81 11.90
N ILE A 8 -1.74 -10.94 11.52
CA ILE A 8 -0.32 -11.29 11.62
C ILE A 8 0.07 -11.48 13.09
N ASP A 9 1.09 -12.29 13.34
CA ASP A 9 1.59 -12.53 14.68
C ASP A 9 2.13 -11.22 15.27
N ALA A 10 1.93 -11.02 16.58
CA ALA A 10 2.31 -9.78 17.24
C ALA A 10 3.82 -9.52 17.11
N ASN A 11 4.19 -8.29 16.72
CA ASN A 11 5.57 -7.87 16.48
C ASN A 11 6.33 -8.69 15.40
N SER A 12 5.62 -9.39 14.51
CA SER A 12 6.27 -10.20 13.46
C SER A 12 6.68 -9.43 12.22
N LEU A 13 6.17 -8.20 12.01
CA LEU A 13 6.47 -7.43 10.80
C LEU A 13 7.97 -7.10 10.73
N THR A 14 8.66 -7.72 9.77
CA THR A 14 10.05 -7.45 9.46
C THR A 14 10.17 -6.40 8.37
N SER A 15 11.31 -5.72 8.33
CA SER A 15 11.55 -4.66 7.37
C SER A 15 13.00 -4.51 6.97
N ILE A 16 13.22 -4.01 5.75
CA ILE A 16 14.49 -3.44 5.32
C ILE A 16 14.40 -1.92 5.26
N THR A 17 15.53 -1.23 5.37
CA THR A 17 15.60 0.22 5.19
C THR A 17 16.32 0.56 3.89
N THR A 18 15.87 1.62 3.24
CA THR A 18 16.57 2.22 2.10
C THR A 18 16.80 3.71 2.37
N PRO A 19 17.86 4.31 1.80
CA PRO A 19 18.06 5.75 1.90
C PRO A 19 16.85 6.50 1.38
N ALA A 20 16.39 7.49 2.15
CA ALA A 20 15.40 8.45 1.68
C ALA A 20 16.09 9.61 0.93
N THR A 21 15.38 10.23 0.00
CA THR A 21 15.76 11.40 -0.80
C THR A 21 15.19 12.66 -0.15
N PRO A 22 16.04 13.53 0.44
CA PRO A 22 15.58 14.75 1.06
C PRO A 22 14.92 15.70 0.06
N SER A 23 13.78 16.25 0.45
CA SER A 23 13.09 17.32 -0.29
C SER A 23 12.29 18.19 0.67
N SER A 24 11.84 19.35 0.20
CA SER A 24 11.01 20.23 1.02
C SER A 24 10.08 21.11 0.21
N TYR A 25 8.99 21.53 0.84
CA TYR A 25 8.14 22.62 0.37
C TYR A 25 7.55 23.40 1.55
N THR A 26 6.98 24.56 1.26
CA THR A 26 6.29 25.39 2.25
C THR A 26 4.86 25.68 1.79
N VAL A 27 3.89 25.46 2.68
CA VAL A 27 2.47 25.82 2.47
C VAL A 27 2.04 26.71 3.63
N ASN A 28 1.52 27.90 3.30
CA ASN A 28 0.98 28.84 4.28
C ASN A 28 1.92 29.11 5.49
N GLY A 29 3.22 29.27 5.23
CA GLY A 29 4.24 29.52 6.25
C GLY A 29 4.69 28.30 7.06
N VAL A 30 4.16 27.10 6.79
CA VAL A 30 4.61 25.82 7.37
C VAL A 30 5.52 25.10 6.39
N THR A 31 6.71 24.71 6.84
CA THR A 31 7.69 23.95 6.05
C THR A 31 7.59 22.46 6.31
N TYR A 32 7.63 21.66 5.24
CA TYR A 32 7.62 20.20 5.28
C TYR A 32 8.92 19.71 4.69
N ASN A 33 9.72 19.02 5.49
CA ASN A 33 10.96 18.38 5.06
C ASN A 33 10.71 16.87 5.00
N PHE A 34 10.90 16.27 3.84
CA PHE A 34 10.75 14.83 3.61
C PHE A 34 12.12 14.15 3.55
N GLY A 35 12.12 12.83 3.66
CA GLY A 35 13.32 12.01 3.62
C GLY A 35 14.33 12.39 4.69
N GLN A 36 13.85 12.70 5.90
CA GLN A 36 14.68 13.10 7.03
C GLN A 36 15.25 11.92 7.82
N ASP A 37 15.08 10.69 7.31
CA ASP A 37 15.67 9.46 7.85
C ASP A 37 15.76 8.38 6.74
N VAL A 38 14.91 7.37 6.77
CA VAL A 38 14.91 6.24 5.83
C VAL A 38 13.50 5.92 5.36
N ASN A 39 13.40 5.30 4.19
CA ASN A 39 12.21 4.53 3.85
C ASN A 39 12.30 3.18 4.54
N ARG A 40 11.17 2.65 5.00
CA ARG A 40 11.12 1.35 5.68
C ARG A 40 10.13 0.44 4.99
N LEU A 41 10.68 -0.58 4.36
CA LEU A 41 9.96 -1.45 3.44
C LEU A 41 9.65 -2.76 4.15
N VAL A 42 8.40 -3.22 4.12
CA VAL A 42 8.01 -4.56 4.61
C VAL A 42 8.90 -5.61 3.96
N SER A 43 9.57 -6.47 4.71
CA SER A 43 10.38 -7.59 4.18
C SER A 43 9.81 -8.97 4.46
N GLY A 44 8.77 -9.05 5.28
CA GLY A 44 8.10 -10.28 5.65
C GLY A 44 7.37 -10.13 6.98
N PHE A 45 6.61 -11.14 7.37
CA PHE A 45 5.84 -11.20 8.61
C PHE A 45 5.50 -12.65 8.94
N ASP A 46 4.97 -12.91 10.13
CA ASP A 46 4.54 -14.26 10.52
C ASP A 46 3.01 -14.30 10.69
N VAL A 47 2.40 -15.44 10.36
CA VAL A 47 0.98 -15.74 10.64
C VAL A 47 0.88 -17.15 11.18
N GLY A 48 0.45 -17.31 12.44
CA GLY A 48 0.34 -18.62 13.06
C GLY A 48 1.66 -19.39 13.12
N GLY A 49 2.79 -18.67 13.20
CA GLY A 49 4.14 -19.23 13.19
C GLY A 49 4.72 -19.53 11.79
N THR A 50 3.98 -19.30 10.70
CA THR A 50 4.52 -19.38 9.33
C THR A 50 5.05 -18.03 8.91
N THR A 51 6.32 -17.97 8.49
CA THR A 51 6.92 -16.76 7.93
C THR A 51 6.55 -16.58 6.46
N TYR A 52 6.20 -15.36 6.08
CA TYR A 52 5.85 -14.96 4.74
C TYR A 52 6.85 -13.95 4.18
N SER A 53 7.27 -14.15 2.93
CA SER A 53 8.23 -13.31 2.22
C SER A 53 7.66 -12.77 0.91
N PRO A 54 8.00 -11.54 0.49
CA PRO A 54 7.53 -10.95 -0.76
C PRO A 54 7.91 -11.79 -1.97
N ILE A 55 6.99 -11.94 -2.92
CA ILE A 55 7.22 -12.66 -4.18
C ILE A 55 6.88 -11.85 -5.43
N ALA A 56 5.91 -10.94 -5.33
CA ALA A 56 5.51 -10.10 -6.45
C ALA A 56 4.95 -8.77 -5.94
N ASP A 57 5.18 -7.71 -6.71
CA ASP A 57 4.62 -6.40 -6.45
C ASP A 57 3.58 -6.06 -7.53
N ALA A 58 2.52 -5.36 -7.13
CA ALA A 58 1.65 -4.64 -8.05
C ALA A 58 2.49 -3.64 -8.84
N THR A 59 2.23 -3.57 -10.15
CA THR A 59 2.97 -2.67 -11.04
C THR A 59 2.14 -1.44 -11.42
N ALA A 60 0.87 -1.43 -11.06
CA ALA A 60 0.01 -0.26 -11.14
C ALA A 60 -0.93 -0.20 -9.93
N PHE A 61 -1.27 1.02 -9.54
CA PHE A 61 -2.26 1.30 -8.52
C PHE A 61 -3.18 2.43 -8.98
N ARG A 62 -4.48 2.30 -8.74
CA ARG A 62 -5.48 3.29 -9.16
C ARG A 62 -6.48 3.53 -8.04
N LEU A 63 -6.68 4.80 -7.71
CA LEU A 63 -7.81 5.22 -6.90
C LEU A 63 -8.97 5.55 -7.82
N GLN A 64 -10.07 4.81 -7.70
CA GLN A 64 -11.30 5.06 -8.43
C GLN A 64 -12.10 6.09 -7.66
N ARG A 65 -12.12 7.31 -8.19
CA ARG A 65 -12.64 8.47 -7.49
C ARG A 65 -13.98 8.92 -8.06
N ASN A 66 -14.91 9.23 -7.16
CA ASN A 66 -16.17 9.83 -7.53
C ASN A 66 -16.09 11.36 -7.40
N THR A 67 -16.02 12.04 -8.54
CA THR A 67 -15.92 13.50 -8.61
C THR A 67 -17.27 14.22 -8.68
N GLY A 68 -18.38 13.48 -8.66
CA GLY A 68 -19.73 14.04 -8.66
C GLY A 68 -20.28 14.42 -7.28
N GLY A 69 -19.55 14.13 -6.20
CA GLY A 69 -19.98 14.33 -4.82
C GLY A 69 -19.48 15.63 -4.15
N ASN A 70 -19.44 15.63 -2.82
CA ASN A 70 -19.01 16.78 -1.99
C ASN A 70 -17.55 17.20 -2.24
N TYR A 71 -16.73 16.28 -2.78
CA TYR A 71 -15.31 16.49 -3.07
C TYR A 71 -15.02 16.19 -4.55
N ALA A 72 -15.18 17.22 -5.39
CA ALA A 72 -15.08 17.09 -6.84
C ALA A 72 -13.65 17.05 -7.41
N ASP A 73 -12.62 17.29 -6.58
CA ASP A 73 -11.22 17.31 -7.05
C ASP A 73 -10.74 15.89 -7.41
N PRO A 74 -10.50 15.57 -8.69
CA PRO A 74 -10.03 14.25 -9.11
C PRO A 74 -8.64 13.91 -8.56
N ASN A 75 -7.89 14.91 -8.08
CA ASN A 75 -6.54 14.74 -7.57
C ASN A 75 -6.45 15.02 -6.07
N ARG A 76 -7.56 14.92 -5.33
CA ARG A 76 -7.56 15.15 -3.88
C ARG A 76 -6.51 14.29 -3.20
N THR A 77 -5.59 14.95 -2.49
CA THR A 77 -4.57 14.29 -1.68
C THR A 77 -4.94 14.38 -0.21
N VAL A 78 -5.01 13.23 0.46
CA VAL A 78 -5.06 13.06 1.91
C VAL A 78 -4.05 11.97 2.24
N VAL A 79 -2.88 12.35 2.72
CA VAL A 79 -1.74 11.45 2.94
C VAL A 79 -1.12 11.78 4.28
N TRP A 80 -0.69 10.78 5.02
CA TRP A 80 0.10 10.99 6.22
C TRP A 80 1.50 10.41 6.04
N TYR A 81 2.44 10.94 6.83
CA TYR A 81 3.82 10.48 6.90
C TYR A 81 4.19 10.25 8.36
N ASP A 82 5.04 9.27 8.65
CA ASP A 82 5.62 9.16 9.99
C ASP A 82 6.56 10.36 10.26
N GLN A 83 6.41 10.93 11.45
CA GLN A 83 7.11 12.14 11.86
C GLN A 83 8.40 11.79 12.61
N VAL A 84 9.50 12.40 12.21
CA VAL A 84 10.76 12.42 12.98
C VAL A 84 10.68 13.47 14.08
N SER A 85 10.29 14.70 13.72
CA SER A 85 10.10 15.80 14.67
C SER A 85 9.18 16.88 14.10
N SER A 86 8.60 17.71 14.97
CA SER A 86 7.87 18.92 14.57
C SER A 86 7.99 20.00 15.64
N ASN A 87 7.97 21.27 15.22
CA ASN A 87 7.83 22.43 16.10
C ASN A 87 6.54 23.23 15.82
N GLY A 88 5.59 22.67 15.06
CA GLY A 88 4.34 23.30 14.66
C GLY A 88 4.43 24.20 13.41
N THR A 89 5.62 24.67 13.06
CA THR A 89 5.87 25.44 11.81
C THR A 89 6.82 24.73 10.84
N THR A 90 7.44 23.65 11.29
CA THR A 90 8.33 22.80 10.51
C THR A 90 8.06 21.36 10.90
N TYR A 91 7.76 20.53 9.91
CA TYR A 91 7.56 19.09 10.05
C TYR A 91 8.71 18.37 9.35
N ASN A 92 9.43 17.54 10.09
CA ASN A 92 10.45 16.64 9.56
C ASN A 92 9.85 15.24 9.46
N LEU A 93 9.68 14.77 8.24
CA LEU A 93 8.96 13.55 7.88
C LEU A 93 9.97 12.48 7.42
N ARG A 94 9.73 11.25 7.87
CA ARG A 94 10.71 10.16 7.84
C ARG A 94 10.99 9.68 6.41
N ALA A 95 9.93 9.42 5.65
CA ALA A 95 9.97 8.86 4.30
C ALA A 95 10.09 9.90 3.18
N ASP A 96 10.36 9.41 1.96
CA ASP A 96 10.37 10.19 0.72
C ASP A 96 9.05 10.91 0.48
N TYR A 97 9.15 12.07 -0.17
CA TYR A 97 7.97 12.77 -0.66
C TYR A 97 7.30 11.97 -1.78
N ALA A 98 6.01 11.67 -1.61
CA ALA A 98 5.16 11.13 -2.66
C ALA A 98 4.30 12.26 -3.28
N PRO A 99 4.42 12.52 -4.61
CA PRO A 99 3.75 13.64 -5.27
C PRO A 99 2.23 13.48 -5.42
N ASN A 100 1.70 12.28 -5.21
CA ASN A 100 0.27 11.97 -5.20
C ASN A 100 0.01 10.74 -4.32
N MET A 101 -1.26 10.49 -4.01
CA MET A 101 -1.66 9.35 -3.18
C MET A 101 -1.32 8.01 -3.83
N GLU A 102 -1.42 7.91 -5.15
CA GLU A 102 -1.16 6.67 -5.86
C GLU A 102 0.30 6.23 -5.71
N THR A 103 1.23 7.19 -5.69
CA THR A 103 2.65 6.94 -5.40
C THR A 103 2.88 6.64 -3.92
N ALA A 104 2.12 7.29 -3.03
CA ALA A 104 2.24 7.08 -1.58
C ALA A 104 1.71 5.71 -1.14
N LEU A 105 0.76 5.12 -1.88
CA LEU A 105 0.07 3.89 -1.50
C LEU A 105 0.55 2.66 -2.28
N LEU A 106 1.34 2.84 -3.33
CA LEU A 106 1.95 1.73 -4.08
C LEU A 106 3.33 1.39 -3.52
N GLY A 107 3.50 0.14 -3.09
CA GLY A 107 4.78 -0.43 -2.70
C GLY A 107 4.83 -0.84 -1.24
N ARG A 108 6.05 -1.01 -0.73
CA ARG A 108 6.31 -1.67 0.56
C ARG A 108 6.56 -0.71 1.71
N ASN A 109 6.63 0.59 1.44
CA ASN A 109 7.05 1.57 2.43
C ASN A 109 5.90 1.87 3.39
N PHE A 110 6.05 1.54 4.67
CA PHE A 110 4.99 1.72 5.65
C PHE A 110 5.12 2.99 6.50
N TYR A 111 6.01 3.91 6.12
CA TYR A 111 6.13 5.23 6.75
C TYR A 111 5.28 6.32 6.09
N HIS A 112 4.38 5.94 5.19
CA HIS A 112 3.31 6.79 4.70
C HIS A 112 2.08 5.96 4.36
N GLY A 113 0.95 6.65 4.31
CA GLY A 113 -0.35 6.07 4.02
C GLY A 113 -1.37 7.18 3.81
N THR A 114 -2.64 6.81 3.86
CA THR A 114 -3.76 7.74 3.77
C THR A 114 -4.65 7.60 4.99
N ASP A 115 -5.43 8.65 5.26
CA ASP A 115 -6.35 8.74 6.38
C ASP A 115 -7.76 8.61 5.80
N ASN A 116 -8.59 7.76 6.40
CA ASN A 116 -10.00 7.58 6.00
C ASN A 116 -10.23 7.40 4.48
N VAL A 117 -9.52 6.46 3.84
CA VAL A 117 -9.39 6.40 2.37
C VAL A 117 -10.73 6.39 1.64
N PHE A 118 -11.77 5.77 2.20
CA PHE A 118 -13.08 5.66 1.56
C PHE A 118 -14.16 6.55 2.22
N SER A 119 -13.79 7.44 3.14
CA SER A 119 -14.75 8.34 3.78
C SER A 119 -15.08 9.50 2.83
N ASN A 120 -16.29 9.56 2.30
CA ASN A 120 -16.74 10.61 1.39
C ASN A 120 -17.46 11.76 2.11
N GLN A 121 -17.77 11.60 3.40
CA GLN A 121 -18.41 12.62 4.24
C GLN A 121 -18.26 12.32 5.74
N GLY A 122 -18.68 13.27 6.58
CA GLY A 122 -18.83 13.06 8.02
C GLY A 122 -17.57 13.35 8.82
N ASP A 123 -16.38 13.35 8.19
CA ASP A 123 -15.20 13.93 8.84
C ASP A 123 -15.25 15.46 8.78
N THR A 124 -15.55 16.05 9.93
CA THR A 124 -15.65 17.51 10.13
C THR A 124 -14.47 18.06 10.93
N ALA A 125 -13.45 17.25 11.22
CA ALA A 125 -12.24 17.70 11.89
C ALA A 125 -11.39 18.57 10.95
N GLY A 126 -11.74 19.86 10.87
CA GLY A 126 -11.11 20.86 10.00
C GLY A 126 -12.09 21.98 9.69
N ASN A 127 -11.70 23.24 9.86
CA ASN A 127 -12.60 24.39 9.75
C ASN A 127 -12.99 24.62 8.27
N PRO A 128 -14.28 24.59 7.85
CA PRO A 128 -14.64 24.76 6.44
C PRO A 128 -14.05 26.05 5.82
N PRO A 129 -13.62 26.02 4.54
CA PRO A 129 -13.76 24.92 3.58
C PRO A 129 -12.75 23.78 3.75
N SER A 130 -11.86 23.82 4.76
CA SER A 130 -10.85 22.78 5.04
C SER A 130 -11.40 21.53 5.73
N GLY A 131 -12.67 21.18 5.45
CA GLY A 131 -13.40 20.05 6.03
C GLY A 131 -12.57 18.76 5.94
N GLY A 132 -12.65 17.94 6.99
CA GLY A 132 -11.64 16.99 7.46
C GLY A 132 -11.01 16.02 6.44
N ASN A 133 -10.55 14.88 6.92
CA ASN A 133 -9.79 13.94 6.12
C ASN A 133 -10.68 13.01 5.28
N ASN A 134 -11.88 13.48 4.90
CA ASN A 134 -12.68 12.81 3.88
C ASN A 134 -11.91 12.75 2.56
N ASN A 135 -12.03 11.66 1.84
CA ASN A 135 -11.57 11.44 0.48
C ASN A 135 -12.73 11.52 -0.51
N ASN A 136 -12.46 11.12 -1.76
CA ASN A 136 -13.47 10.88 -2.78
C ASN A 136 -13.25 9.54 -3.50
N VAL A 137 -12.65 8.59 -2.79
CA VAL A 137 -12.27 7.28 -3.35
C VAL A 137 -13.36 6.29 -3.00
N GLU A 138 -13.83 5.56 -4.01
CA GLU A 138 -14.82 4.49 -3.85
C GLU A 138 -14.16 3.11 -3.91
N ARG A 139 -13.04 2.99 -4.62
CA ARG A 139 -12.30 1.74 -4.81
C ARG A 139 -10.81 1.99 -5.00
N ALA A 140 -9.96 1.16 -4.40
CA ALA A 140 -8.51 1.22 -4.59
C ALA A 140 -8.03 -0.09 -5.25
N ASP A 141 -7.49 0.00 -6.46
CA ASP A 141 -7.12 -1.14 -7.30
C ASP A 141 -5.59 -1.32 -7.31
N TYR A 142 -5.10 -2.44 -6.78
CA TYR A 142 -3.72 -2.88 -6.93
C TYR A 142 -3.65 -3.89 -8.08
N LEU A 143 -2.86 -3.59 -9.11
CA LEU A 143 -2.94 -4.26 -10.41
C LEU A 143 -1.61 -4.95 -10.77
N ILE A 144 -1.74 -6.18 -11.27
CA ILE A 144 -0.68 -6.92 -11.94
C ILE A 144 -1.20 -7.26 -13.35
N PRO A 145 -0.96 -6.40 -14.36
CA PRO A 145 -1.53 -6.58 -15.69
C PRO A 145 -1.12 -7.88 -16.38
N THR A 146 0.04 -8.45 -16.02
CA THR A 146 0.51 -9.75 -16.53
C THR A 146 -0.27 -10.93 -15.94
N GLY A 147 -0.99 -10.71 -14.84
CA GLY A 147 -1.65 -11.76 -14.06
C GLY A 147 -0.67 -12.58 -13.22
N LEU A 148 -1.22 -13.25 -12.21
CA LEU A 148 -0.58 -14.30 -11.42
C LEU A 148 -1.46 -15.55 -11.46
N THR A 149 -0.85 -16.73 -11.48
CA THR A 149 -1.59 -18.01 -11.50
C THR A 149 -0.98 -18.99 -10.50
N PRO A 150 -1.69 -19.36 -9.40
CA PRO A 150 -1.30 -20.49 -8.59
C PRO A 150 -1.39 -21.78 -9.42
N THR A 151 -0.27 -22.47 -9.58
CA THR A 151 -0.13 -23.72 -10.33
C THR A 151 -0.13 -24.96 -9.44
N GLN A 152 0.02 -24.77 -8.12
CA GLN A 152 0.04 -25.86 -7.14
C GLN A 152 -0.84 -25.53 -5.93
N PRO A 153 -1.43 -26.53 -5.24
CA PRO A 153 -2.34 -26.30 -4.12
C PRO A 153 -1.76 -25.47 -2.96
N ASN A 154 -0.49 -25.65 -2.61
CA ASN A 154 0.21 -24.87 -1.59
C ASN A 154 0.28 -23.36 -1.91
N GLN A 155 0.27 -22.99 -3.19
CA GLN A 155 0.30 -21.59 -3.61
C GLN A 155 -1.01 -20.85 -3.30
N LEU A 156 -2.09 -21.58 -2.99
CA LEU A 156 -3.34 -20.97 -2.51
C LEU A 156 -3.23 -20.44 -1.09
N ASN A 157 -2.18 -20.82 -0.35
CA ASN A 157 -1.84 -20.22 0.94
C ASN A 157 -1.02 -18.93 0.81
N PHE A 158 -0.54 -18.60 -0.40
CA PHE A 158 0.07 -17.29 -0.65
C PHE A 158 -1.01 -16.23 -0.56
N GLY A 159 -0.62 -14.96 -0.47
CA GLY A 159 -1.59 -13.91 -0.26
C GLY A 159 -1.01 -12.52 -0.28
N LEU A 160 -1.72 -11.60 0.33
CA LEU A 160 -1.36 -10.20 0.45
C LEU A 160 -1.41 -9.77 1.91
N LEU A 161 -0.62 -8.75 2.23
CA LEU A 161 -0.64 -8.08 3.52
C LEU A 161 -1.37 -6.74 3.38
N LEU A 162 -2.45 -6.58 4.14
CA LEU A 162 -3.05 -5.28 4.37
C LEU A 162 -2.42 -4.67 5.63
N LEU A 163 -2.00 -3.42 5.53
CA LEU A 163 -1.53 -2.65 6.66
C LEU A 163 -2.45 -1.45 6.86
N GLU A 164 -2.77 -1.19 8.11
CA GLU A 164 -3.58 -0.06 8.53
C GLU A 164 -3.00 0.52 9.81
N ARG A 165 -3.33 1.79 10.08
CA ARG A 165 -2.97 2.47 11.32
C ARG A 165 -4.10 2.29 12.34
N ASN A 166 -3.80 1.63 13.47
CA ASN A 166 -4.62 1.45 14.69
C ASN A 166 -5.56 0.22 14.80
N GLY A 167 -5.65 -0.59 13.77
CA GLY A 167 -6.31 -1.90 13.70
C GLY A 167 -7.83 -1.87 13.83
N ASN A 168 -8.46 -0.74 13.50
CA ASN A 168 -9.85 -0.45 13.89
C ASN A 168 -10.81 -0.28 12.73
N ASP A 169 -10.37 -0.50 11.49
CA ASP A 169 -11.24 -0.39 10.32
C ASP A 169 -11.51 -1.72 9.63
N ASN A 170 -12.77 -1.90 9.26
CA ASN A 170 -13.18 -2.99 8.39
C ASN A 170 -12.97 -2.57 6.94
N VAL A 171 -12.68 -3.53 6.07
CA VAL A 171 -12.49 -3.26 4.63
C VAL A 171 -13.01 -4.42 3.79
N GLY A 172 -13.70 -4.08 2.70
CA GLY A 172 -14.06 -5.03 1.65
C GLY A 172 -12.88 -5.26 0.70
N ILE A 173 -12.64 -6.51 0.33
CA ILE A 173 -11.60 -6.91 -0.62
C ILE A 173 -12.14 -7.90 -1.64
N ALA A 174 -11.72 -7.79 -2.90
CA ALA A 174 -12.02 -8.78 -3.93
C ALA A 174 -10.83 -8.95 -4.90
N ALA A 175 -10.57 -10.18 -5.33
CA ALA A 175 -9.59 -10.45 -6.38
C ALA A 175 -10.13 -10.02 -7.76
N ILE A 176 -9.26 -9.44 -8.59
CA ILE A 176 -9.62 -9.00 -9.94
C ILE A 176 -9.44 -10.17 -10.90
N ARG A 177 -10.51 -10.59 -11.58
CA ARG A 177 -10.53 -11.76 -12.46
C ARG A 177 -10.11 -11.45 -13.88
N THR A 178 -10.49 -10.29 -14.41
CA THR A 178 -10.15 -9.87 -15.78
C THR A 178 -9.92 -8.38 -15.86
N LEU A 179 -9.07 -7.97 -16.81
CA LEU A 179 -8.83 -6.58 -17.19
C LEU A 179 -9.30 -6.30 -18.62
N ASP A 180 -9.71 -5.07 -18.92
CA ASP A 180 -9.86 -4.59 -20.29
C ASP A 180 -8.50 -4.20 -20.93
N ASN A 181 -8.51 -3.75 -22.18
CA ASN A 181 -7.31 -3.31 -22.91
C ASN A 181 -6.64 -2.06 -22.32
N LEU A 182 -7.31 -1.34 -21.42
CA LEU A 182 -6.79 -0.18 -20.69
C LEU A 182 -6.32 -0.56 -19.27
N GLY A 183 -6.37 -1.85 -18.93
CA GLY A 183 -6.00 -2.38 -17.62
C GLY A 183 -7.04 -2.10 -16.53
N ASN A 184 -8.29 -1.78 -16.87
CA ASN A 184 -9.36 -1.61 -15.89
C ASN A 184 -9.99 -2.96 -15.54
N PRO A 185 -10.34 -3.21 -14.26
CA PRO A 185 -11.10 -4.39 -13.87
C PRO A 185 -12.43 -4.51 -14.63
N THR A 186 -12.72 -5.71 -15.15
CA THR A 186 -13.98 -6.04 -15.86
C THR A 186 -14.74 -7.20 -15.24
N ALA A 187 -14.12 -7.96 -14.33
CA ALA A 187 -14.78 -8.99 -13.54
C ALA A 187 -14.02 -9.20 -12.23
N TYR A 188 -14.74 -9.68 -11.22
CA TYR A 188 -14.25 -9.94 -9.87
C TYR A 188 -14.61 -11.35 -9.40
N TYR A 189 -13.80 -11.86 -8.47
CA TYR A 189 -14.22 -12.95 -7.58
C TYR A 189 -15.18 -12.40 -6.52
N ASP A 190 -15.78 -13.30 -5.72
CA ASP A 190 -16.67 -12.88 -4.64
C ASP A 190 -15.94 -11.95 -3.66
N PRO A 191 -16.61 -10.89 -3.16
CA PRO A 191 -16.01 -10.00 -2.19
C PRO A 191 -15.98 -10.63 -0.80
N HIS A 192 -14.94 -10.32 -0.05
CA HIS A 192 -14.75 -10.73 1.33
C HIS A 192 -14.55 -9.53 2.26
N LEU A 193 -14.80 -9.74 3.54
CA LEU A 193 -14.64 -8.72 4.57
C LEU A 193 -13.45 -9.05 5.46
N VAL A 194 -12.53 -8.09 5.59
CA VAL A 194 -11.56 -8.04 6.69
C VAL A 194 -12.18 -7.23 7.82
N SER A 195 -12.29 -7.85 8.99
CA SER A 195 -13.14 -7.42 10.10
C SER A 195 -12.37 -7.32 11.42
N THR A 196 -12.50 -6.15 12.03
CA THR A 196 -12.03 -5.80 13.37
C THR A 196 -12.72 -6.61 14.45
N THR A 197 -14.02 -6.89 14.31
CA THR A 197 -14.81 -7.66 15.29
C THR A 197 -14.40 -9.12 15.39
N LEU A 198 -13.64 -9.60 14.40
CA LEU A 198 -13.12 -10.96 14.36
C LEU A 198 -11.63 -11.02 14.74
N GLY A 199 -11.05 -9.91 15.21
CA GLY A 199 -9.66 -9.85 15.64
C GLY A 199 -8.66 -10.08 14.50
N GLN A 200 -9.00 -9.68 13.28
CA GLN A 200 -8.19 -9.96 12.08
C GLN A 200 -7.02 -8.99 11.87
N TRP A 201 -6.75 -8.11 12.84
CA TRP A 201 -5.68 -7.13 12.82
C TRP A 201 -4.64 -7.43 13.91
N GLY A 202 -3.43 -7.79 13.49
CA GLY A 202 -2.30 -8.06 14.37
C GLY A 202 -1.46 -6.82 14.64
N ASN A 203 -1.23 -6.48 15.92
CA ASN A 203 -0.41 -5.32 16.30
C ASN A 203 1.08 -5.59 16.03
N THR A 204 1.72 -4.74 15.23
CA THR A 204 3.14 -4.87 14.88
C THR A 204 4.10 -4.35 15.96
N GLY A 205 3.59 -3.63 16.96
CA GLY A 205 4.39 -2.89 17.95
C GLY A 205 5.06 -1.63 17.40
N ILE A 206 4.92 -1.35 16.10
CA ILE A 206 5.50 -0.17 15.45
C ILE A 206 4.56 1.01 15.67
N GLY A 207 4.92 1.89 16.61
CA GLY A 207 4.24 3.15 16.85
C GLY A 207 4.62 4.22 15.81
N VAL A 208 3.64 5.00 15.38
CA VAL A 208 3.82 6.13 14.45
C VAL A 208 3.21 7.42 14.99
N THR A 209 3.75 8.55 14.56
CA THR A 209 3.13 9.86 14.74
C THR A 209 2.92 10.48 13.37
N THR A 210 1.67 10.73 13.01
CA THR A 210 1.27 10.92 11.62
C THR A 210 0.58 12.27 11.44
N PRO A 211 1.31 13.34 11.08
CA PRO A 211 0.72 14.52 10.47
C PRO A 211 0.00 14.11 9.17
N VAL A 212 -1.29 14.37 9.11
CA VAL A 212 -2.10 14.16 7.91
C VAL A 212 -2.05 15.42 7.07
N LEU A 213 -1.50 15.30 5.87
CA LEU A 213 -1.38 16.35 4.87
C LEU A 213 -2.56 16.25 3.89
N ASN A 214 -3.32 17.33 3.79
CA ASN A 214 -4.53 17.42 2.99
C ASN A 214 -4.42 18.57 1.98
N SER A 215 -4.80 18.29 0.74
CA SER A 215 -4.91 19.27 -0.35
C SER A 215 -5.99 20.33 -0.11
N GLY A 216 -6.94 20.08 0.79
CA GLY A 216 -7.95 21.05 1.23
C GLY A 216 -7.48 22.05 2.29
N ALA A 217 -6.24 21.94 2.78
CA ALA A 217 -5.67 22.92 3.71
C ALA A 217 -5.45 24.28 3.03
N THR A 218 -5.47 25.36 3.81
CA THR A 218 -5.29 26.72 3.28
C THR A 218 -3.96 26.87 2.55
N GLY A 219 -4.02 27.29 1.27
CA GLY A 219 -2.84 27.47 0.43
C GLY A 219 -2.20 26.18 -0.08
N ALA A 220 -2.79 25.01 0.24
CA ALA A 220 -2.34 23.72 -0.23
C ALA A 220 -2.80 23.43 -1.66
N THR A 221 -2.16 22.46 -2.29
CA THR A 221 -2.55 21.89 -3.58
C THR A 221 -2.44 20.37 -3.51
N PRO A 222 -3.04 19.61 -4.45
CA PRO A 222 -2.80 18.17 -4.59
C PRO A 222 -1.33 17.76 -4.51
N ALA A 223 -0.45 18.53 -5.17
CA ALA A 223 0.98 18.26 -5.26
C ALA A 223 1.81 18.92 -4.16
N ASN A 224 1.20 19.65 -3.22
CA ASN A 224 1.83 20.22 -2.02
C ASN A 224 0.74 20.34 -0.94
N PRO A 225 0.32 19.22 -0.33
CA PRO A 225 -0.73 19.23 0.69
C PRO A 225 -0.25 19.89 2.00
N GLY A 226 -1.15 20.46 2.79
CA GLY A 226 -0.84 21.08 4.08
C GLY A 226 -1.37 20.25 5.25
N VAL A 227 -0.71 20.28 6.40
CA VAL A 227 -1.18 19.56 7.59
C VAL A 227 -2.56 20.07 8.04
N THR A 228 -3.49 19.16 8.28
CA THR A 228 -4.82 19.47 8.87
C THR A 228 -4.94 18.97 10.30
N THR A 229 -4.30 17.83 10.60
CA THR A 229 -4.28 17.22 11.92
C THR A 229 -2.99 16.45 12.13
N THR A 230 -2.64 16.18 13.39
CA THR A 230 -1.55 15.28 13.75
C THR A 230 -2.09 14.26 14.73
N VAL A 231 -1.95 12.99 14.39
CA VAL A 231 -2.38 11.89 15.23
C VAL A 231 -1.15 11.20 15.80
N SER A 232 -1.16 10.90 17.09
CA SER A 232 -0.01 10.32 17.79
C SER A 232 -0.44 9.14 18.65
N GLY A 233 0.46 8.18 18.86
CA GLY A 233 0.23 7.07 19.77
C GLY A 233 -0.58 5.91 19.17
N GLN A 234 -0.64 5.83 17.84
CA GLN A 234 -1.21 4.68 17.14
C GLN A 234 -0.10 3.76 16.65
N ASN A 235 -0.40 2.46 16.62
CA ASN A 235 0.49 1.45 16.06
C ASN A 235 0.04 1.07 14.65
N ILE A 236 0.96 0.51 13.88
CA ILE A 236 0.64 -0.20 12.64
C ILE A 236 0.08 -1.59 12.97
N TYR A 237 -0.99 -1.96 12.28
CA TYR A 237 -1.61 -3.27 12.34
C TYR A 237 -1.58 -3.95 10.97
N GLY A 238 -1.57 -5.27 10.97
CA GLY A 238 -1.56 -6.06 9.73
C GLY A 238 -2.59 -7.17 9.69
N SER A 239 -3.15 -7.40 8.50
CA SER A 239 -4.03 -8.54 8.20
C SER A 239 -3.53 -9.25 6.95
N PHE A 240 -3.34 -10.56 7.04
CA PHE A 240 -2.95 -11.40 5.92
C PHE A 240 -4.18 -12.03 5.26
N VAL A 241 -4.34 -11.84 3.96
CA VAL A 241 -5.44 -12.41 3.18
C VAL A 241 -4.86 -13.39 2.16
N SER A 242 -5.17 -14.68 2.31
CA SER A 242 -4.69 -15.72 1.39
C SER A 242 -5.48 -15.74 0.07
N LEU A 243 -4.95 -16.38 -0.97
CA LEU A 243 -5.67 -16.60 -2.22
C LEU A 243 -6.88 -17.52 -2.02
N THR A 244 -6.80 -18.47 -1.08
CA THR A 244 -7.94 -19.29 -0.66
C THR A 244 -9.05 -18.41 -0.07
N ASP A 245 -8.70 -17.43 0.76
CA ASP A 245 -9.66 -16.50 1.34
C ASP A 245 -10.35 -15.64 0.29
N LEU A 246 -9.74 -15.45 -0.89
CA LEU A 246 -10.30 -14.71 -2.02
C LEU A 246 -11.05 -15.61 -3.02
N GLY A 247 -11.22 -16.90 -2.70
CA GLY A 247 -11.95 -17.86 -3.52
C GLY A 247 -11.24 -18.34 -4.77
N LEU A 248 -9.92 -18.15 -4.88
CA LEU A 248 -9.14 -18.65 -6.01
C LEU A 248 -8.91 -20.16 -5.92
N ASN A 249 -8.80 -20.79 -7.09
CA ASN A 249 -8.41 -22.19 -7.25
C ASN A 249 -7.10 -22.31 -8.01
N VAL A 250 -6.49 -23.50 -7.96
CA VAL A 250 -5.32 -23.80 -8.81
C VAL A 250 -5.70 -23.66 -10.28
N GLY A 251 -4.90 -22.91 -11.03
CA GLY A 251 -5.10 -22.62 -12.45
C GLY A 251 -5.89 -21.34 -12.72
N ASP A 252 -6.46 -20.70 -11.69
CA ASP A 252 -7.10 -19.40 -11.85
C ASP A 252 -6.06 -18.30 -12.08
N THR A 253 -6.19 -17.53 -13.16
CA THR A 253 -5.39 -16.31 -13.34
C THR A 253 -6.14 -15.11 -12.75
N PHE A 254 -5.45 -14.34 -11.91
CA PHE A 254 -5.97 -13.09 -11.34
C PHE A 254 -5.00 -11.94 -11.57
N TYR A 255 -5.51 -10.71 -11.56
CA TYR A 255 -4.79 -9.52 -12.02
C TYR A 255 -4.57 -8.49 -10.90
N GLY A 256 -4.55 -8.96 -9.65
CA GLY A 256 -4.45 -8.14 -8.45
C GLY A 256 -5.73 -8.15 -7.61
N TYR A 257 -5.98 -7.08 -6.86
CA TYR A 257 -7.12 -6.97 -5.96
C TYR A 257 -7.62 -5.53 -5.84
N SER A 258 -8.90 -5.39 -5.46
CA SER A 258 -9.51 -4.11 -5.14
C SER A 258 -9.90 -4.06 -3.67
N LEU A 259 -9.72 -2.90 -3.05
CA LEU A 259 -10.25 -2.54 -1.73
C LEU A 259 -11.41 -1.55 -1.87
N PHE A 260 -12.40 -1.64 -0.99
CA PHE A 260 -13.57 -0.75 -0.97
C PHE A 260 -14.21 -0.71 0.43
N ALA A 261 -15.08 0.28 0.66
CA ALA A 261 -15.77 0.48 1.92
C ALA A 261 -16.74 -0.65 2.29
N VAL A 262 -17.13 -0.70 3.56
CA VAL A 262 -18.02 -1.74 4.11
C VAL A 262 -19.44 -1.64 3.57
N ASP A 263 -19.94 -0.45 3.26
CA ASP A 263 -21.23 -0.28 2.58
C ASP A 263 -21.24 -0.95 1.20
N THR A 264 -20.19 -0.73 0.42
CA THR A 264 -19.99 -1.35 -0.89
C THR A 264 -19.96 -2.86 -0.76
N TYR A 265 -19.18 -3.38 0.20
CA TYR A 265 -19.17 -4.81 0.52
C TYR A 265 -20.59 -5.32 0.80
N ASN A 266 -21.33 -4.69 1.72
CA ASN A 266 -22.66 -5.13 2.11
C ASN A 266 -23.65 -5.14 0.95
N LEU A 267 -23.61 -4.12 0.09
CA LEU A 267 -24.50 -3.98 -1.07
C LEU A 267 -24.19 -5.02 -2.15
N VAL A 268 -22.90 -5.22 -2.47
CA VAL A 268 -22.48 -6.20 -3.47
C VAL A 268 -22.72 -7.62 -2.96
N SER A 269 -22.24 -7.98 -1.75
CA SER A 269 -22.48 -9.31 -1.17
C SER A 269 -23.97 -9.60 -0.99
N GLY A 270 -24.77 -8.60 -0.61
CA GLY A 270 -26.22 -8.73 -0.49
C GLY A 270 -26.92 -8.98 -1.82
N SER A 271 -26.36 -8.50 -2.94
CA SER A 271 -26.87 -8.78 -4.29
C SER A 271 -26.52 -10.18 -4.80
N GLY A 272 -25.44 -10.78 -4.28
CA GLY A 272 -24.91 -12.06 -4.75
C GLY A 272 -24.23 -11.99 -6.14
N ASP A 273 -23.93 -10.78 -6.64
CA ASP A 273 -23.32 -10.58 -7.95
C ASP A 273 -22.06 -9.69 -7.85
N PRO A 274 -20.85 -10.26 -7.92
CA PRO A 274 -19.59 -9.51 -7.85
C PRO A 274 -19.36 -8.60 -9.07
N SER A 275 -20.13 -8.75 -10.17
CA SER A 275 -20.03 -7.83 -11.32
C SER A 275 -20.44 -6.40 -10.96
N ASN A 276 -21.20 -6.21 -9.88
CA ASN A 276 -21.56 -4.90 -9.34
C ASN A 276 -20.35 -4.10 -8.83
N LEU A 277 -19.19 -4.74 -8.61
CA LEU A 277 -17.95 -4.04 -8.29
C LEU A 277 -17.33 -3.32 -9.49
N VAL A 278 -17.69 -3.68 -10.73
CA VAL A 278 -17.00 -3.17 -11.94
C VAL A 278 -17.20 -1.67 -12.11
N ASN A 279 -18.45 -1.21 -12.01
CA ASN A 279 -18.80 0.20 -12.20
C ASN A 279 -18.80 0.95 -10.86
N PHE A 280 -17.66 1.52 -10.49
CA PHE A 280 -17.49 2.32 -9.27
C PHE A 280 -18.32 3.62 -9.24
N LEU A 281 -18.92 4.04 -10.37
CA LEU A 281 -19.83 5.18 -10.42
C LEU A 281 -21.29 4.78 -10.17
N ASN A 282 -21.59 3.48 -10.03
CA ASN A 282 -22.93 3.03 -9.72
C ASN A 282 -23.24 3.24 -8.24
N THR A 283 -23.97 4.31 -7.94
CA THR A 283 -24.31 4.71 -6.56
C THR A 283 -25.21 3.73 -5.82
N ALA A 284 -25.80 2.74 -6.51
CA ALA A 284 -26.50 1.64 -5.86
C ALA A 284 -25.56 0.66 -5.14
N TYR A 285 -24.28 0.63 -5.53
CA TYR A 285 -23.26 -0.26 -4.95
C TYR A 285 -22.05 0.50 -4.40
N PHE A 286 -21.80 1.73 -4.84
CA PHE A 286 -20.76 2.62 -4.32
C PHE A 286 -21.40 3.93 -3.83
N PRO A 287 -21.93 3.96 -2.58
CA PRO A 287 -22.63 5.13 -2.07
C PRO A 287 -21.71 6.34 -1.95
N THR A 288 -22.15 7.50 -2.43
CA THR A 288 -21.34 8.74 -2.41
C THR A 288 -21.27 9.41 -1.03
N ASN A 289 -21.80 8.74 -0.02
CA ASN A 289 -22.04 9.27 1.32
C ASN A 289 -21.46 8.34 2.40
N THR A 290 -20.49 7.50 2.05
CA THR A 290 -19.72 6.68 2.98
C THR A 290 -19.11 7.55 4.07
N THR A 291 -19.39 7.22 5.32
CA THR A 291 -18.82 7.88 6.50
C THR A 291 -17.59 7.13 7.00
N ASN A 292 -16.68 7.83 7.67
CA ASN A 292 -15.49 7.22 8.29
C ASN A 292 -15.79 6.14 9.35
N SER A 293 -17.01 6.11 9.89
CA SER A 293 -17.38 5.19 10.98
C SER A 293 -18.72 4.51 10.74
N GLY A 294 -19.07 3.59 11.63
CA GLY A 294 -20.35 2.89 11.64
C GLY A 294 -20.47 1.81 10.57
N THR A 295 -21.69 1.58 10.09
CA THR A 295 -22.00 0.52 9.12
C THR A 295 -21.52 0.82 7.70
N ALA A 296 -21.16 2.07 7.40
CA ALA A 296 -20.61 2.47 6.12
C ALA A 296 -19.11 2.13 6.01
N GLY A 297 -18.36 2.34 7.09
CA GLY A 297 -16.98 1.85 7.24
C GLY A 297 -16.01 2.36 6.17
N GLY A 298 -15.92 3.67 5.99
CA GLY A 298 -14.95 4.31 5.09
C GLY A 298 -13.63 4.74 5.75
N GLY A 299 -13.47 4.44 7.05
CA GLY A 299 -12.42 4.97 7.91
C GLY A 299 -11.02 4.41 7.71
N LEU A 300 -10.85 3.43 6.81
CA LEU A 300 -9.58 2.73 6.64
C LEU A 300 -8.38 3.69 6.50
N ASP A 301 -7.50 3.67 7.49
CA ASP A 301 -6.23 4.38 7.49
C ASP A 301 -5.16 3.56 6.76
N LEU A 302 -5.36 3.39 5.45
CA LEU A 302 -4.58 2.50 4.61
C LEU A 302 -3.10 2.91 4.54
N ILE A 303 -2.21 1.95 4.83
CA ILE A 303 -0.77 2.05 4.59
C ILE A 303 -0.46 1.50 3.20
N ALA A 304 0.63 1.97 2.58
CA ALA A 304 1.08 1.48 1.28
C ALA A 304 1.15 -0.05 1.22
N GLY A 305 0.78 -0.61 0.07
CA GLY A 305 0.74 -2.06 -0.13
C GLY A 305 0.86 -2.47 -1.60
N GLY A 306 0.12 -3.52 -1.97
CA GLY A 306 0.21 -4.10 -3.30
C GLY A 306 1.30 -5.15 -3.43
N VAL A 307 1.66 -5.84 -2.35
CA VAL A 307 2.69 -6.87 -2.36
C VAL A 307 2.08 -8.21 -2.04
N PHE A 308 2.46 -9.20 -2.84
CA PHE A 308 2.11 -10.59 -2.64
C PHE A 308 3.24 -11.31 -1.91
N PHE A 309 2.85 -12.20 -1.01
CA PHE A 309 3.75 -12.94 -0.15
C PHE A 309 3.54 -14.44 -0.28
N GLN A 310 4.64 -15.18 -0.27
CA GLN A 310 4.66 -16.64 -0.21
C GLN A 310 5.10 -17.12 1.17
N ASP A 311 4.75 -18.36 1.51
CA ASP A 311 5.36 -19.06 2.63
C ASP A 311 6.89 -19.11 2.42
N GLY A 312 7.67 -18.63 3.38
CA GLY A 312 9.13 -18.54 3.29
C GLY A 312 9.85 -19.88 3.20
N THR A 313 9.15 -21.00 3.43
CA THR A 313 9.66 -22.35 3.20
C THR A 313 9.37 -22.88 1.79
N ASP A 314 8.51 -22.18 1.05
CA ASP A 314 8.05 -22.56 -0.27
C ASP A 314 8.83 -21.81 -1.37
N ASN A 315 9.50 -22.57 -2.24
CA ASN A 315 10.26 -22.03 -3.37
C ASN A 315 9.54 -22.21 -4.72
N SER A 316 8.26 -22.60 -4.71
CA SER A 316 7.52 -22.93 -5.94
C SER A 316 7.12 -21.72 -6.76
N GLY A 317 6.88 -20.57 -6.10
CA GLY A 317 6.57 -19.27 -6.67
C GLY A 317 5.45 -19.18 -7.73
N PHE A 318 5.08 -17.98 -8.16
CA PHE A 318 4.07 -17.83 -9.22
C PHE A 318 4.69 -17.99 -10.61
N ASN A 319 3.96 -18.65 -11.51
CA ASN A 319 4.29 -18.60 -12.93
C ASN A 319 3.97 -17.21 -13.48
N GLY A 320 4.99 -16.47 -13.95
CA GLY A 320 4.86 -15.08 -14.39
C GLY A 320 5.24 -14.02 -13.35
N GLY A 321 5.63 -14.43 -12.13
CA GLY A 321 6.17 -13.50 -11.13
C GLY A 321 7.57 -13.01 -11.51
N PHE A 322 7.82 -11.70 -11.37
CA PHE A 322 9.18 -11.19 -11.35
C PHE A 322 9.87 -11.76 -10.11
N ALA A 323 10.92 -12.56 -10.27
CA ALA A 323 11.74 -12.95 -9.13
C ALA A 323 12.29 -11.66 -8.49
N ILE A 324 11.79 -11.29 -7.32
CA ILE A 324 12.38 -10.23 -6.51
C ILE A 324 13.74 -10.80 -6.06
N PRO A 325 14.88 -10.19 -6.43
CA PRO A 325 16.17 -10.70 -6.02
C PRO A 325 16.24 -10.72 -4.49
N GLU A 326 16.56 -11.89 -3.92
CA GLU A 326 16.84 -12.00 -2.50
C GLU A 326 17.91 -10.97 -2.08
N PRO A 327 17.85 -10.37 -0.87
CA PRO A 327 18.80 -9.35 -0.42
C PRO A 327 20.28 -9.75 -0.57
N SER A 328 20.58 -11.06 -0.50
CA SER A 328 21.93 -11.60 -0.69
C SER A 328 22.46 -11.47 -2.12
N GLN A 329 21.58 -11.35 -3.13
CA GLN A 329 21.97 -11.15 -4.53
C GLN A 329 22.44 -9.71 -4.79
N PHE A 330 21.94 -8.72 -4.03
CA PHE A 330 22.47 -7.35 -4.08
C PHE A 330 23.92 -7.29 -3.59
N VAL A 331 24.26 -8.05 -2.54
CA VAL A 331 25.65 -8.14 -2.03
C VAL A 331 26.57 -8.81 -3.05
N ALA A 332 26.11 -9.86 -3.73
CA ALA A 332 26.90 -10.55 -4.75
C ALA A 332 27.18 -9.69 -6.00
N VAL A 333 26.18 -8.93 -6.47
CA VAL A 333 26.34 -8.01 -7.61
C VAL A 333 27.28 -6.85 -7.26
N PHE A 334 27.18 -6.30 -6.04
CA PHE A 334 28.08 -5.24 -5.59
C PHE A 334 29.53 -5.73 -5.41
N MET A 335 29.73 -6.94 -4.87
CA MET A 335 31.06 -7.54 -4.74
C MET A 335 31.70 -7.91 -6.10
N ALA A 336 30.90 -8.36 -7.07
CA ALA A 336 31.38 -8.63 -8.42
C ALA A 336 31.85 -7.35 -9.13
N LEU A 337 31.15 -6.23 -8.92
CA LEU A 337 31.55 -4.93 -9.48
C LEU A 337 32.85 -4.43 -8.85
N CYS A 338 33.03 -4.57 -7.53
CA CYS A 338 34.26 -4.18 -6.84
C CYS A 338 35.48 -5.03 -7.23
N ALA A 339 35.29 -6.34 -7.52
CA ALA A 339 36.38 -7.21 -7.96
C ALA A 339 36.87 -6.90 -9.40
N SER A 340 36.01 -6.31 -10.24
CA SER A 340 36.34 -5.97 -11.63
C SER A 340 37.17 -4.68 -11.81
N ILE A 341 37.32 -3.87 -10.74
CA ILE A 341 38.02 -2.58 -10.77
C ILE A 341 39.43 -2.66 -10.12
N ALA A 342 39.86 -3.85 -9.67
CA ALA A 342 41.24 -4.04 -9.22
C ALA A 342 42.21 -4.05 -10.42
N PRO A 343 43.16 -3.11 -10.57
CA PRO A 343 44.05 -3.08 -11.71
C PRO A 343 45.05 -4.23 -11.63
N LEU A 344 45.05 -5.08 -12.66
CA LEU A 344 46.11 -6.05 -12.98
C LEU A 344 47.42 -5.31 -13.32
N SER A 345 48.06 -4.70 -12.33
CA SER A 345 49.40 -4.12 -12.49
C SER A 345 50.46 -5.16 -12.13
N ARG A 346 50.66 -6.18 -12.96
CA ARG A 346 51.90 -6.97 -12.93
C ARG A 346 52.37 -7.44 -14.30
N ARG A 347 53.59 -6.99 -14.60
CA ARG A 347 54.62 -7.54 -15.52
C ARG A 347 54.50 -7.19 -17.00
N ARG A 348 55.45 -6.36 -17.46
CA ARG A 348 56.55 -6.84 -18.31
C ARG A 348 57.83 -6.04 -18.03
N GLN A 349 58.85 -6.75 -17.56
CA GLN A 349 60.24 -6.30 -17.54
C GLN A 349 60.86 -6.47 -18.92
N ARG A 350 61.66 -5.48 -19.33
CA ARG A 350 62.88 -5.48 -20.17
C ARG A 350 62.92 -6.32 -21.46
N LEU A 351 63.25 -5.64 -22.57
CA LEU A 351 64.44 -5.99 -23.35
C LEU A 351 65.05 -4.74 -24.01
N VAL A 352 66.37 -4.61 -23.82
CA VAL A 352 67.28 -3.62 -24.43
C VAL A 352 67.72 -4.13 -25.80
N LEU A 353 67.84 -3.26 -26.82
CA LEU A 353 68.96 -3.32 -27.77
C LEU A 353 69.09 -2.02 -28.59
N ALA A 354 70.34 -1.57 -28.64
CA ALA A 354 70.83 -0.28 -29.13
C ALA A 354 70.98 -0.22 -30.66
N ARG A 355 70.99 1.01 -31.21
CA ARG A 355 71.87 1.44 -32.32
C ARG A 355 72.12 2.95 -32.28
N ALA A 356 73.38 3.34 -32.09
CA ALA A 356 74.11 4.32 -32.88
C ALA A 356 75.59 3.92 -32.82
#